data_AF-A0A851CEI0-F1
#
_entry.id   AF-A0A851CEI0-F1
#
_cell.length_a   1.000
_cell.length_b   1.000
_cell.length_c   1.000
_cell.angle_alpha   90.00
_cell.angle_beta   90.00
_cell.angle_gamma   90.00
#
_symmetry.space_group_name_H-M   'P 1'
#
loop_
_entity.id
_entity.type
_entity.pdbx_description
1 polymer ?
#
loop_
_entity_poly.entity_id
_entity_poly.type
_entity_poly.pdbx_seq_one_letter_code
_entity_poly.pdbx_strand_id
1 'polypeptide(L)'
;LGKCPTGWHHYEGTASCYRVYLNGENYWDAVQTCQRVNGSLATFTADQELRFILAQQWDLEEKTFVRKDQRRFWVGYQYVITNRNHSLEGHWEVAYKGSSEVFLPPDPIFGTAMSEKENVLCAQLQCFHFPTLRHHGLHSWYAENCYEKSSFLCKRSQTCVDIKDNIVDEGYYFTPKGNDPCLSCTCHNGEPEMCVAALCERPQGCQQYRKDPKECCKFTCLDP
;
A
#
# COMPACT_ATOMS: atom_id res chain seq x y z
N LEU A 1 -14.98 -7.84 -1.01
CA LEU A 1 -13.93 -8.86 -1.19
C LEU A 1 -12.58 -8.23 -0.88
N GLY A 2 -11.77 -8.85 -0.03
CA GLY A 2 -10.46 -8.30 0.36
C GLY A 2 -9.42 -8.55 -0.71
N LYS A 3 -9.19 -7.56 -1.58
CA LYS A 3 -8.20 -7.60 -2.67
C LYS A 3 -6.77 -7.26 -2.21
N CYS A 4 -6.65 -6.78 -0.97
CA CYS A 4 -5.40 -6.47 -0.31
C CYS A 4 -5.36 -7.05 1.12
N PRO A 5 -4.15 -7.32 1.66
CA PRO A 5 -4.01 -7.73 3.05
C PRO A 5 -4.53 -6.66 4.02
N THR A 6 -4.84 -7.06 5.25
CA THR A 6 -5.30 -6.12 6.29
C THR A 6 -4.25 -5.03 6.55
N GLY A 7 -4.70 -3.77 6.66
CA GLY A 7 -3.84 -2.59 6.78
C GLY A 7 -3.30 -2.03 5.46
N TRP A 8 -3.75 -2.57 4.32
CA TRP A 8 -3.44 -2.04 2.98
C TRP A 8 -4.68 -1.44 2.32
N HIS A 9 -4.47 -0.34 1.59
CA HIS A 9 -5.48 0.37 0.82
C HIS A 9 -5.43 -0.08 -0.64
N HIS A 10 -6.53 -0.59 -1.15
CA HIS A 10 -6.65 -1.05 -2.55
C HIS A 10 -7.01 0.12 -3.47
N TYR A 11 -6.31 0.20 -4.60
CA TYR A 11 -6.66 1.06 -5.71
C TYR A 11 -7.05 0.18 -6.92
N GLU A 12 -8.33 0.25 -7.31
CA GLU A 12 -8.89 -0.59 -8.36
C GLU A 12 -8.26 -0.32 -9.74
N GLY A 13 -7.92 0.94 -10.04
CA GLY A 13 -7.48 1.34 -11.38
C GLY A 13 -6.20 0.66 -11.87
N THR A 14 -5.30 0.28 -10.96
CA THR A 14 -4.02 -0.41 -11.28
C THR A 14 -3.88 -1.72 -10.53
N ALA A 15 -4.97 -2.23 -9.93
CA ALA A 15 -4.94 -3.46 -9.14
C ALA A 15 -3.79 -3.46 -8.10
N SER A 16 -3.59 -2.32 -7.43
CA SER A 16 -2.44 -2.07 -6.54
C SER A 16 -2.88 -1.86 -5.10
N CYS A 17 -2.04 -2.30 -4.16
CA CYS A 17 -2.23 -2.15 -2.72
C CYS A 17 -1.16 -1.22 -2.16
N TYR A 18 -1.59 -0.32 -1.26
CA TYR A 18 -0.73 0.67 -0.62
C TYR A 18 -0.75 0.61 0.89
N ARG A 19 0.41 0.80 1.51
CA ARG A 19 0.52 0.90 2.97
C ARG A 19 1.59 1.90 3.37
N VAL A 20 1.25 2.71 4.36
CA VAL A 20 2.20 3.63 5.00
C VAL A 20 2.81 2.96 6.22
N TYR A 21 4.11 3.17 6.38
CA TYR A 21 4.86 2.84 7.59
C TYR A 21 5.33 4.15 8.23
N LEU A 22 4.95 4.35 9.49
CA LEU A 22 5.22 5.59 10.22
C LEU A 22 6.60 5.62 10.88
N ASN A 23 7.23 4.45 11.03
CA ASN A 23 8.58 4.34 11.55
C ASN A 23 9.53 5.14 10.65
N GLY A 24 10.25 6.09 11.23
CA GLY A 24 11.23 6.89 10.52
C GLY A 24 12.45 6.04 10.15
N GLU A 25 12.52 5.59 8.89
CA GLU A 25 13.62 4.83 8.32
C GLU A 25 14.37 5.67 7.28
N ASN A 26 15.64 5.34 7.02
CA ASN A 26 16.33 5.87 5.86
C ASN A 26 15.79 5.20 4.59
N TYR A 27 16.12 5.77 3.42
CA TYR A 27 15.56 5.30 2.16
C TYR A 27 15.82 3.81 1.90
N TRP A 28 17.05 3.36 2.16
CA TRP A 28 17.47 1.98 1.88
C TRP A 28 16.80 0.96 2.81
N ASP A 29 16.68 1.31 4.10
CA ASP A 29 15.96 0.48 5.07
C ASP A 29 14.47 0.38 4.70
N ALA A 30 13.87 1.50 4.29
CA ALA A 30 12.49 1.55 3.84
C ALA A 30 12.24 0.66 2.60
N VAL A 31 13.17 0.62 1.64
CA VAL A 31 13.14 -0.34 0.53
C VAL A 31 13.10 -1.78 1.05
N GLN A 32 14.02 -2.14 1.95
CA GLN A 32 14.11 -3.50 2.49
C GLN A 32 12.82 -3.87 3.25
N THR A 33 12.20 -2.91 3.94
CA THR A 33 10.91 -3.11 4.58
C THR A 33 9.80 -3.40 3.57
N CYS A 34 9.71 -2.65 2.47
CA CYS A 34 8.72 -2.94 1.42
C CYS A 34 8.97 -4.28 0.71
N GLN A 35 10.23 -4.66 0.48
CA GLN A 35 10.61 -5.93 -0.13
C GLN A 35 10.19 -7.14 0.72
N ARG A 36 10.35 -7.06 2.05
CA ARG A 36 9.91 -8.09 3.00
C ARG A 36 8.41 -8.39 2.96
N VAL A 37 7.61 -7.45 2.45
CA VAL A 37 6.15 -7.60 2.30
C VAL A 37 5.72 -7.81 0.84
N ASN A 38 6.62 -8.37 0.01
CA ASN A 38 6.42 -8.59 -1.43
C ASN A 38 5.97 -7.32 -2.17
N GLY A 39 6.55 -6.19 -1.81
CA GLY A 39 6.30 -4.90 -2.44
C GLY A 39 7.58 -4.13 -2.74
N SER A 40 7.40 -2.89 -3.13
CA SER A 40 8.46 -1.91 -3.36
C SER A 40 8.06 -0.57 -2.75
N LEU A 41 9.00 0.38 -2.68
CA LEU A 41 8.61 1.76 -2.43
C LEU A 41 7.68 2.22 -3.54
N ALA A 42 6.65 2.97 -3.17
CA ALA A 42 5.57 3.29 -4.07
C ALA A 42 6.02 4.13 -5.26
N THR A 43 5.71 3.63 -6.44
CA THR A 43 5.75 4.36 -7.71
C THR A 43 4.34 4.48 -8.25
N PHE A 44 4.12 5.50 -9.07
CA PHE A 44 2.81 5.84 -9.60
C PHE A 44 2.82 5.61 -11.11
N THR A 45 1.88 4.84 -11.64
CA THR A 45 1.77 4.58 -13.09
C THR A 45 0.77 5.52 -13.76
N ALA A 46 -0.03 6.26 -12.98
CA ALA A 46 -0.99 7.25 -13.47
C ALA A 46 -1.21 8.38 -12.47
N ASP A 47 -1.56 9.58 -12.95
CA ASP A 47 -1.95 10.72 -12.11
C ASP A 47 -3.14 10.40 -11.18
N GLN A 48 -4.05 9.53 -11.62
CA GLN A 48 -5.18 9.09 -10.80
C GLN A 48 -4.71 8.30 -9.56
N GLU A 49 -3.62 7.55 -9.69
CA GLU A 49 -3.03 6.79 -8.58
C GLU A 49 -2.42 7.75 -7.55
N LEU A 50 -1.75 8.82 -8.00
CA LEU A 50 -1.28 9.88 -7.12
C LEU A 50 -2.45 10.56 -6.39
N ARG A 51 -3.53 10.91 -7.10
CA ARG A 51 -4.74 11.51 -6.48
C ARG A 51 -5.35 10.60 -5.42
N PHE A 52 -5.37 9.29 -5.65
CA PHE A 52 -5.82 8.31 -4.66
C PHE A 52 -4.96 8.38 -3.38
N ILE A 53 -3.63 8.42 -3.52
CA ILE A 53 -2.71 8.54 -2.36
C ILE A 53 -2.91 9.84 -1.59
N LEU A 54 -3.15 10.96 -2.29
CA LEU A 54 -3.36 12.28 -1.66
C LEU A 54 -4.71 12.38 -0.94
N ALA A 55 -5.73 11.66 -1.42
CA ALA A 55 -7.05 11.64 -0.81
C ALA A 55 -7.11 10.76 0.45
N GLN A 56 -6.19 9.80 0.59
CA GLN A 56 -6.22 8.84 1.68
C GLN A 56 -5.80 9.45 3.02
N GLN A 57 -6.51 9.08 4.09
CA GLN A 57 -6.11 9.41 5.45
C GLN A 57 -5.24 8.29 6.01
N TRP A 58 -3.94 8.55 6.13
CA TRP A 58 -2.93 7.59 6.60
C TRP A 58 -2.75 7.56 8.13
N ASP A 59 -3.41 8.48 8.85
CA ASP A 59 -3.10 8.82 10.26
C ASP A 59 -4.14 8.32 11.28
N LEU A 60 -5.00 7.36 10.93
CA LEU A 60 -6.14 6.99 11.81
C LEU A 60 -5.75 6.24 13.10
N GLU A 61 -4.48 5.86 13.29
CA GLU A 61 -4.07 5.05 14.45
C GLU A 61 -3.38 5.84 15.59
N GLU A 62 -2.84 7.04 15.38
CA GLU A 62 -2.13 7.78 16.44
C GLU A 62 -2.94 8.94 17.03
N LYS A 63 -3.57 8.70 18.19
CA LYS A 63 -4.20 9.70 19.06
C LYS A 63 -3.16 10.49 19.88
N THR A 64 -2.17 11.10 19.25
CA THR A 64 -1.21 11.98 19.93
C THR A 64 -1.21 13.40 19.36
N PHE A 65 -1.24 14.36 20.28
CA PHE A 65 -1.71 15.74 20.13
C PHE A 65 -0.73 16.71 19.45
N VAL A 66 0.04 16.27 18.46
CA VAL A 66 0.81 17.17 17.59
C VAL A 66 0.63 16.74 16.13
N ARG A 67 -0.49 17.11 15.53
CA ARG A 67 -0.65 17.00 14.08
C ARG A 67 0.39 17.92 13.44
N LYS A 68 1.48 17.35 12.91
CA LYS A 68 2.22 18.04 11.84
C LYS A 68 1.26 18.12 10.67
N ASP A 69 0.92 19.33 10.23
CA ASP A 69 -0.05 19.55 9.14
C ASP A 69 0.39 18.98 7.79
N GLN A 70 1.65 18.56 7.70
CA GLN A 70 2.29 17.99 6.53
C GLN A 70 3.09 16.76 6.94
N ARG A 71 3.04 15.72 6.11
CA ARG A 71 3.81 14.48 6.27
C ARG A 71 4.58 14.19 5.00
N ARG A 72 5.81 13.72 5.13
CA ARG A 72 6.66 13.34 4.01
C ARG A 72 6.82 11.83 4.01
N PHE A 73 6.77 11.24 2.81
CA PHE A 73 6.90 9.81 2.61
C PHE A 73 8.03 9.53 1.62
N TRP A 74 8.96 8.63 1.96
CA TRP A 74 9.81 8.02 0.95
C TRP A 74 8.95 7.28 -0.08
N VAL A 75 9.26 7.52 -1.35
CA VAL A 75 8.61 6.94 -2.53
C VAL A 75 9.69 6.47 -3.51
N GLY A 76 9.35 5.58 -4.44
CA GLY A 76 10.31 4.78 -5.22
C GLY A 76 11.07 5.51 -6.34
N TYR A 77 11.34 6.81 -6.17
CA TYR A 77 12.08 7.63 -7.13
C TYR A 77 13.39 8.13 -6.54
N GLN A 78 14.37 8.31 -7.41
CA GLN A 78 15.68 8.89 -7.12
C GLN A 78 15.93 10.05 -8.07
N TYR A 79 16.53 11.13 -7.58
CA TYR A 79 16.93 12.26 -8.40
C TYR A 79 18.43 12.15 -8.67
N VAL A 80 18.80 11.95 -9.93
CA VAL A 80 20.20 11.84 -10.37
C VAL A 80 20.67 13.23 -10.78
N ILE A 81 21.66 13.76 -10.06
CA ILE A 81 22.24 15.08 -10.31
C ILE A 81 23.21 14.98 -11.48
N THR A 82 22.99 15.77 -12.53
CA THR A 82 23.81 15.81 -13.74
C THR A 82 24.71 17.04 -13.80
N ASN A 83 24.31 18.16 -13.19
CA ASN A 83 25.07 19.41 -13.19
C ASN A 83 24.95 20.14 -11.85
N ARG A 84 26.06 20.75 -11.40
CA ARG A 84 26.16 21.53 -10.17
C ARG A 84 26.80 22.91 -10.38
N ASN A 85 27.15 23.27 -11.61
CA ASN A 85 28.00 24.43 -11.86
C ASN A 85 27.33 25.78 -11.57
N HIS A 86 26.02 25.91 -11.82
CA HIS A 86 25.28 27.19 -11.65
C HIS A 86 23.88 27.00 -11.05
N SER A 87 23.17 25.96 -11.47
CA SER A 87 21.90 25.48 -10.93
C SER A 87 22.03 23.98 -10.72
N LEU A 88 21.38 23.43 -9.69
CA LEU A 88 21.37 21.99 -9.46
C LEU A 88 20.39 21.36 -10.46
N GLU A 89 20.93 20.70 -11.48
CA GLU A 89 20.14 20.05 -12.53
C GLU A 89 20.29 18.54 -12.44
N GLY A 90 19.26 17.85 -12.87
CA GLY A 90 19.17 16.41 -12.79
C GLY A 90 17.87 15.92 -13.38
N HIS A 91 17.58 14.64 -13.19
CA HIS A 91 16.31 14.05 -13.58
C HIS A 91 15.90 12.96 -12.60
N TRP A 92 14.59 12.72 -12.55
CA TRP A 92 14.04 11.60 -11.82
C TRP A 92 14.29 10.28 -12.54
N GLU A 93 14.63 9.27 -11.76
CA GLU A 93 14.66 7.87 -12.17
C GLU A 93 13.88 7.03 -11.17
N VAL A 94 13.37 5.89 -11.62
CA VAL A 94 12.78 4.89 -10.74
C VAL A 94 13.91 4.09 -10.11
N ALA A 95 13.96 4.04 -8.78
CA ALA A 95 15.06 3.40 -8.04
C ALA A 95 15.17 1.89 -8.29
N TYR A 96 14.04 1.24 -8.61
CA TYR A 96 13.97 -0.18 -8.95
C TYR A 96 13.22 -0.32 -10.28
N LYS A 97 13.96 -0.64 -11.35
CA LYS A 97 13.41 -0.81 -12.71
C LYS A 97 12.41 -1.97 -12.75
N GLY A 98 11.12 -1.65 -12.61
CA GLY A 98 10.02 -2.48 -13.10
C GLY A 98 9.75 -2.21 -14.58
N SER A 99 9.18 -3.17 -15.29
CA SER A 99 8.94 -3.15 -16.75
C SER A 99 7.74 -2.28 -17.18
N SER A 100 7.43 -1.19 -16.50
CA SER A 100 6.23 -0.38 -16.78
C SER A 100 6.55 1.11 -16.88
N GLU A 101 5.84 1.82 -17.76
CA GLU A 101 5.86 3.27 -17.82
C GLU A 101 5.36 3.84 -16.47
N VAL A 102 6.15 4.70 -15.86
CA VAL A 102 5.89 5.29 -14.55
C VAL A 102 5.72 6.79 -14.72
N PHE A 103 4.76 7.37 -13.99
CA PHE A 103 4.63 8.81 -13.82
C PHE A 103 5.89 9.34 -13.13
N LEU A 104 6.62 10.22 -13.80
CA LEU A 104 7.77 10.89 -13.18
C LEU A 104 7.30 12.12 -12.41
N PRO A 105 7.82 12.35 -11.19
CA PRO A 105 7.51 13.56 -10.44
C PRO A 105 7.93 14.84 -11.21
N PRO A 106 7.28 15.99 -10.94
CA PRO A 106 7.75 17.29 -11.40
C PRO A 106 9.06 17.71 -10.70
N ASP A 107 9.59 18.88 -11.05
CA ASP A 107 10.84 19.41 -10.48
C ASP A 107 10.82 19.41 -8.93
N PRO A 108 11.87 18.88 -8.27
CA PRO A 108 11.92 18.79 -6.83
C PRO A 108 12.18 20.14 -6.15
N ILE A 109 11.71 20.22 -4.90
CA ILE A 109 12.29 21.11 -3.90
C ILE A 109 13.49 20.38 -3.27
N PHE A 110 14.67 21.00 -3.28
CA PHE A 110 15.86 20.41 -2.68
C PHE A 110 15.86 20.56 -1.15
N GLY A 111 16.23 19.48 -0.46
CA GLY A 111 16.42 19.47 1.00
C GLY A 111 17.58 20.35 1.46
N THR A 112 17.61 20.68 2.75
CA THR A 112 18.63 21.59 3.33
C THR A 112 19.95 20.91 3.66
N ALA A 113 19.98 19.58 3.76
CA ALA A 113 21.14 18.79 4.20
C ALA A 113 21.84 18.08 3.03
N MET A 114 22.23 18.84 2.01
CA MET A 114 22.90 18.29 0.82
C MET A 114 24.41 18.12 1.05
N SER A 115 24.92 16.91 0.84
CA SER A 115 26.36 16.67 0.77
C SER A 115 26.90 17.00 -0.61
N GLU A 116 28.03 17.71 -0.67
CA GLU A 116 28.72 18.04 -1.93
C GLU A 116 29.20 16.79 -2.72
N LYS A 117 29.15 15.60 -2.12
CA LYS A 117 29.65 14.35 -2.72
C LYS A 117 28.56 13.41 -3.28
N GLU A 118 27.28 13.65 -2.99
CA GLU A 118 26.20 12.70 -3.32
C GLU A 118 25.53 13.04 -4.66
N ASN A 119 25.80 12.28 -5.72
CA ASN A 119 25.16 12.50 -7.02
C ASN A 119 23.72 11.99 -7.12
N VAL A 120 23.19 11.37 -6.05
CA VAL A 120 21.85 10.79 -6.01
C VAL A 120 21.15 11.27 -4.76
N LEU A 121 19.93 11.78 -4.93
CA LEU A 121 19.00 12.11 -3.85
C LEU A 121 17.78 11.19 -3.92
N CYS A 122 17.07 11.07 -2.82
CA CYS A 122 15.90 10.21 -2.71
C CYS A 122 14.62 11.03 -2.65
N ALA A 123 13.55 10.53 -3.26
CA ALA A 123 12.30 11.27 -3.38
C ALA A 123 11.45 11.19 -2.10
N GLN A 124 11.02 12.35 -1.61
CA GLN A 124 9.93 12.44 -0.64
C GLN A 124 8.69 13.08 -1.25
N LEU A 125 7.55 12.41 -1.10
CA LEU A 125 6.24 12.99 -1.39
C LEU A 125 5.69 13.63 -0.11
N GLN A 126 5.45 14.93 -0.15
CA GLN A 126 4.78 15.64 0.94
C GLN A 126 3.27 15.67 0.71
N CYS A 127 2.52 15.09 1.64
CA CYS A 127 1.06 15.12 1.68
C CYS A 127 0.60 16.04 2.83
N PHE A 128 -0.48 16.78 2.60
CA PHE A 128 -1.11 17.61 3.63
C PHE A 128 -2.17 16.83 4.38
N HIS A 129 -2.28 17.05 5.69
CA HIS A 129 -3.25 16.37 6.54
C HIS A 129 -4.60 17.11 6.64
N PHE A 130 -4.61 18.42 6.37
CA PHE A 130 -5.82 19.23 6.50
C PHE A 130 -6.90 18.79 5.51
N PRO A 131 -8.14 18.45 5.96
CA PRO A 131 -9.19 17.90 5.10
C PRO A 131 -9.48 18.75 3.86
N THR A 132 -9.53 20.07 4.01
CA THR A 132 -9.73 21.01 2.91
C THR A 132 -8.59 20.96 1.89
N LEU A 133 -7.33 20.97 2.34
CA LEU A 133 -6.16 20.94 1.45
C LEU A 133 -5.97 19.57 0.76
N ARG A 134 -6.38 18.47 1.40
CA ARG A 134 -6.37 17.12 0.82
C ARG A 134 -7.27 17.01 -0.41
N HIS A 135 -8.48 17.55 -0.34
CA HIS A 135 -9.41 17.52 -1.48
C HIS A 135 -8.95 18.39 -2.66
N HIS A 136 -8.11 19.38 -2.41
CA HIS A 136 -7.50 20.21 -3.46
C HIS A 136 -6.22 19.59 -4.06
N GLY A 137 -5.79 18.42 -3.60
CA GLY A 137 -4.64 17.71 -4.17
C GLY A 137 -3.30 18.43 -3.99
N LEU A 138 -3.18 19.30 -2.98
CA LEU A 138 -1.92 19.99 -2.68
C LEU A 138 -0.87 18.98 -2.21
N HIS A 139 0.26 18.98 -2.88
CA HIS A 139 1.40 18.13 -2.58
C HIS A 139 2.68 18.76 -3.13
N SER A 140 3.82 18.34 -2.58
CA SER A 140 5.14 18.81 -3.01
C SER A 140 6.08 17.62 -3.10
N TRP A 141 7.00 17.68 -4.06
CA TRP A 141 8.03 16.67 -4.26
C TRP A 141 9.36 17.22 -3.77
N TYR A 142 10.08 16.42 -3.00
CA TYR A 142 11.38 16.79 -2.48
C TYR A 142 12.45 15.81 -2.93
N ALA A 143 13.62 16.32 -3.27
CA ALA A 143 14.84 15.54 -3.41
C ALA A 143 15.66 15.75 -2.13
N GLU A 144 15.74 14.71 -1.31
CA GLU A 144 16.32 14.75 0.04
C GLU A 144 17.49 13.76 0.17
N ASN A 145 18.38 14.01 1.12
CA ASN A 145 19.46 13.08 1.42
C ASN A 145 18.88 11.69 1.81
N CYS A 146 19.31 10.64 1.12
CA CYS A 146 18.80 9.27 1.30
C CYS A 146 19.02 8.69 2.72
N TYR A 147 19.95 9.27 3.50
CA TYR A 147 20.24 8.88 4.87
C TYR A 147 19.29 9.52 5.90
N GLU A 148 18.51 10.53 5.51
CA GLU A 148 17.49 11.12 6.38
C GLU A 148 16.43 10.11 6.76
N LYS A 149 15.79 10.32 7.92
CA LYS A 149 14.72 9.44 8.40
C LYS A 149 13.37 10.01 8.05
N SER A 150 12.52 9.20 7.44
CA SER A 150 11.15 9.59 7.08
C SER A 150 10.21 8.41 7.15
N SER A 151 8.91 8.70 7.24
CA SER A 151 7.89 7.70 6.97
C SER A 151 7.97 7.28 5.50
N PHE A 152 7.35 6.17 5.12
CA PHE A 152 7.47 5.67 3.76
C PHE A 152 6.20 4.95 3.29
N LEU A 153 6.00 4.96 1.98
CA LEU A 153 4.85 4.37 1.33
C LEU A 153 5.29 3.14 0.52
N CYS A 154 4.76 1.97 0.87
CA CYS A 154 4.96 0.75 0.10
C CYS A 154 3.80 0.54 -0.88
N LYS A 155 4.12 0.02 -2.07
CA LYS A 155 3.19 -0.46 -3.10
C LYS A 155 3.45 -1.95 -3.36
N ARG A 156 2.38 -2.69 -3.61
CA ARG A 156 2.45 -4.06 -4.16
C ARG A 156 1.26 -4.33 -5.05
N SER A 157 1.34 -5.32 -5.92
CA SER A 157 0.18 -5.80 -6.67
C SER A 157 -0.86 -6.42 -5.73
N GLN A 158 -2.13 -6.36 -6.13
CA GLN A 158 -3.20 -7.08 -5.45
C GLN A 158 -2.94 -8.58 -5.45
N THR A 159 -3.44 -9.26 -4.43
CA THR A 159 -3.28 -10.70 -4.24
C THR A 159 -4.55 -11.28 -3.65
N CYS A 160 -4.78 -12.57 -3.84
CA CYS A 160 -5.90 -13.24 -3.18
C CYS A 160 -5.61 -13.31 -1.68
N VAL A 161 -6.61 -12.98 -0.87
CA VAL A 161 -6.55 -13.08 0.59
C VAL A 161 -7.72 -13.91 1.07
N ASP A 162 -7.42 -14.96 1.81
CA ASP A 162 -8.44 -15.86 2.35
C ASP A 162 -9.22 -15.23 3.53
N ILE A 163 -10.27 -15.94 3.97
CA ILE A 163 -11.12 -15.55 5.10
C ILE A 163 -10.37 -15.48 6.45
N LYS A 164 -9.15 -16.01 6.51
CA LYS A 164 -8.25 -16.01 7.66
C LYS A 164 -7.10 -15.01 7.54
N ASP A 165 -7.13 -14.12 6.54
CA ASP A 165 -6.10 -13.11 6.25
C ASP A 165 -4.78 -13.65 5.66
N ASN A 166 -4.74 -14.90 5.20
CA ASN A 166 -3.56 -15.44 4.55
C ASN A 166 -3.51 -15.01 3.08
N ILE A 167 -2.30 -14.70 2.59
CA ILE A 167 -2.05 -14.46 1.17
C ILE A 167 -2.05 -15.81 0.46
N VAL A 168 -2.74 -15.88 -0.68
CA VAL A 168 -2.89 -17.07 -1.51
C VAL A 168 -2.20 -16.83 -2.84
N ASP A 169 -1.36 -17.78 -3.24
CA ASP A 169 -0.64 -17.74 -4.50
C ASP A 169 -1.55 -18.03 -5.71
N GLU A 170 -1.12 -17.57 -6.88
CA GLU A 170 -1.82 -17.77 -8.15
C GLU A 170 -2.12 -19.25 -8.42
N GLY A 171 -3.36 -19.55 -8.85
CA GLY A 171 -3.82 -20.90 -9.20
C GLY A 171 -4.22 -21.77 -8.01
N TYR A 172 -4.02 -21.33 -6.76
CA TYR A 172 -4.43 -22.08 -5.58
C TYR A 172 -5.88 -21.81 -5.18
N TYR A 173 -6.52 -22.81 -4.57
CA TYR A 173 -7.87 -22.69 -4.03
C TYR A 173 -7.87 -21.95 -2.68
N PHE A 174 -8.88 -21.12 -2.47
CA PHE A 174 -9.06 -20.39 -1.22
C PHE A 174 -10.52 -20.02 -0.97
N THR A 175 -10.83 -19.73 0.29
CA THR A 175 -12.12 -19.17 0.70
C THR A 175 -12.00 -17.64 0.73
N PRO A 176 -12.66 -16.90 -0.17
CA PRO A 176 -12.56 -15.44 -0.19
C PRO A 176 -13.18 -14.82 1.06
N LYS A 177 -12.72 -13.63 1.45
CA LYS A 177 -13.40 -12.84 2.49
C LYS A 177 -14.82 -12.49 2.08
N GLY A 178 -15.79 -12.83 2.92
CA GLY A 178 -17.21 -12.59 2.71
C GLY A 178 -18.06 -13.26 3.78
N ASN A 179 -19.34 -13.49 3.49
CA ASN A 179 -20.29 -14.08 4.44
C ASN A 179 -20.38 -15.61 4.36
N ASP A 180 -19.79 -16.23 3.34
CA ASP A 180 -19.88 -17.67 3.12
C ASP A 180 -18.51 -18.35 3.30
N PRO A 181 -18.22 -18.96 4.46
CA PRO A 181 -16.99 -19.70 4.69
C PRO A 181 -16.91 -21.00 3.88
N CYS A 182 -18.00 -21.41 3.24
CA CYS A 182 -18.07 -22.61 2.39
C CYS A 182 -17.84 -22.32 0.90
N LEU A 183 -17.65 -21.05 0.54
CA LEU A 183 -17.23 -20.69 -0.80
C LEU A 183 -15.74 -21.03 -0.97
N SER A 184 -15.42 -21.72 -2.06
CA SER A 184 -14.05 -22.04 -2.48
C SER A 184 -13.87 -21.58 -3.91
N CYS A 185 -12.86 -20.74 -4.17
CA CYS A 185 -12.53 -20.19 -5.47
C CYS A 185 -11.06 -20.46 -5.77
N THR A 186 -10.66 -20.39 -7.04
CA THR A 186 -9.26 -20.38 -7.46
C THR A 186 -8.75 -18.95 -7.52
N CYS A 187 -7.54 -18.69 -7.03
CA CYS A 187 -6.92 -17.39 -7.17
C CYS A 187 -6.44 -17.17 -8.60
N HIS A 188 -6.89 -16.08 -9.23
CA HIS A 188 -6.38 -15.66 -10.54
C HIS A 188 -6.21 -14.13 -10.58
N ASN A 189 -4.97 -13.66 -10.81
CA ASN A 189 -4.59 -12.24 -10.81
C ASN A 189 -5.09 -11.46 -9.58
N GLY A 190 -5.10 -12.10 -8.41
CA GLY A 190 -5.58 -11.51 -7.17
C GLY A 190 -7.10 -11.41 -7.03
N GLU A 191 -7.87 -11.99 -7.96
CA GLU A 191 -9.32 -12.12 -7.90
C GLU A 191 -9.74 -13.58 -7.74
N PRO A 192 -10.92 -13.86 -7.14
CA PRO A 192 -11.49 -15.19 -7.09
C PRO A 192 -12.17 -15.56 -8.42
N GLU A 193 -11.74 -16.66 -9.03
CA GLU A 193 -12.37 -17.27 -10.20
C GLU A 193 -12.83 -18.71 -9.90
N MET A 194 -13.64 -19.29 -10.79
CA MET A 194 -14.08 -20.71 -10.72
C MET A 194 -14.62 -21.13 -9.34
N CYS A 195 -15.52 -20.32 -8.77
CA CYS A 195 -16.02 -20.51 -7.43
C CYS A 195 -17.09 -21.61 -7.31
N VAL A 196 -17.00 -22.42 -6.25
CA VAL A 196 -17.99 -23.43 -5.84
C VAL A 196 -18.30 -23.28 -4.36
N ALA A 197 -19.56 -23.48 -3.96
CA ALA A 197 -20.00 -23.39 -2.57
C ALA A 197 -20.50 -24.74 -2.06
N ALA A 198 -20.02 -25.16 -0.89
CA ALA A 198 -20.54 -26.35 -0.22
C ALA A 198 -21.84 -26.04 0.54
N LEU A 199 -22.82 -26.94 0.45
CA LEU A 199 -24.05 -26.88 1.24
C LEU A 199 -23.90 -27.76 2.47
N CYS A 200 -23.98 -27.15 3.65
CA CYS A 200 -23.87 -27.86 4.93
C CYS A 200 -25.23 -28.32 5.44
N GLU A 201 -25.27 -29.55 5.97
CA GLU A 201 -26.41 -30.02 6.75
C GLU A 201 -26.54 -29.23 8.06
N ARG A 202 -27.78 -29.02 8.51
CA ARG A 202 -28.06 -28.32 9.77
C ARG A 202 -27.77 -29.24 10.96
N PRO A 203 -27.33 -28.71 12.11
CA PRO A 203 -27.11 -29.52 13.31
C PRO A 203 -28.42 -30.23 13.73
N GLN A 204 -28.36 -31.55 13.92
CA GLN A 204 -29.52 -32.31 14.37
C GLN A 204 -29.84 -32.01 15.83
N GLY A 205 -31.12 -31.87 16.17
CA GLY A 205 -31.56 -31.61 17.54
C GLY A 205 -31.28 -30.19 18.05
N CYS A 206 -30.96 -29.25 17.16
CA CYS A 206 -30.72 -27.85 17.50
C CYS A 206 -31.61 -26.92 16.64
N GLN A 207 -32.52 -26.19 17.27
CA GLN A 207 -33.41 -25.25 16.57
C GLN A 207 -32.73 -23.90 16.31
N GLN A 208 -31.97 -23.38 17.27
CA GLN A 208 -31.20 -22.16 17.14
C GLN A 208 -29.71 -22.46 17.08
N TYR A 209 -29.09 -22.17 15.95
CA TYR A 209 -27.65 -22.33 15.76
C TYR A 209 -27.04 -21.09 15.12
N ARG A 210 -25.76 -20.86 15.42
CA ARG A 210 -24.94 -19.83 14.79
C ARG A 210 -23.88 -20.49 13.91
N LYS A 211 -23.71 -20.01 12.68
CA LYS A 211 -22.61 -20.44 11.80
C LYS A 211 -21.29 -19.82 12.27
N ASP A 212 -20.22 -20.59 12.22
CA ASP A 212 -18.87 -20.04 12.36
C ASP A 212 -18.59 -19.11 11.17
N PRO A 213 -18.08 -17.89 11.41
CA PRO A 213 -17.82 -16.94 10.33
C PRO A 213 -16.59 -17.27 9.48
N LYS A 214 -15.71 -18.20 9.90
CA LYS A 214 -14.44 -18.53 9.22
C LYS A 214 -14.28 -20.01 8.87
N GLU A 215 -15.10 -20.88 9.43
CA GLU A 215 -15.01 -22.33 9.21
C GLU A 215 -16.28 -22.86 8.54
N CYS A 216 -16.12 -23.51 7.38
CA CYS A 216 -17.24 -24.12 6.66
C CYS A 216 -17.88 -25.26 7.48
N CYS A 217 -19.21 -25.31 7.47
CA CYS A 217 -20.02 -26.31 8.17
C CYS A 217 -19.78 -26.42 9.68
N LYS A 218 -19.15 -25.42 10.30
CA LYS A 218 -19.04 -25.34 11.74
C LYS A 218 -20.20 -24.51 12.30
N PHE A 219 -20.87 -25.09 13.27
CA PHE A 219 -22.03 -24.49 13.92
C PHE A 219 -21.87 -24.52 15.43
N THR A 220 -22.40 -23.49 16.09
CA THR A 220 -22.58 -23.45 17.53
C THR A 220 -24.06 -23.53 17.84
N CYS A 221 -24.48 -24.55 18.58
CA CYS A 221 -25.87 -24.64 19.05
C CYS A 221 -26.11 -23.63 20.17
N LEU A 222 -27.26 -22.95 20.13
CA LEU A 222 -27.67 -21.89 21.06
C LEU A 222 -28.93 -22.28 21.85
N ASP A 223 -29.44 -23.50 21.67
CA ASP A 223 -30.56 -24.02 22.46
C ASP A 223 -30.13 -24.13 23.94
N PRO A 224 -31.03 -23.83 24.90
CA PRO A 224 -30.76 -23.81 26.34
C PRO A 224 -30.63 -25.20 26.98
#